data_AF-A0A817Z0L5-F1
#
_entry.id   AF-A0A817Z0L5-F1
#
_cell.length_a   1.000
_cell.length_b   1.000
_cell.length_c   1.000
_cell.angle_alpha   90.00
_cell.angle_beta   90.00
_cell.angle_gamma   90.00
#
_symmetry.space_group_name_H-M   'P 1'
#
loop_
_entity.id
_entity.type
_entity.pdbx_description
1 polymer ?
#
loop_
_entity_poly.entity_id
_entity_poly.type
_entity_poly.pdbx_seq_one_letter_code
_entity_poly.pdbx_strand_id
1 'polypeptide(L)'
;IKTTFHIYRACFHELIEKNLIYSKFQAEEVKDKLWNLAKLSHGLSGRTLRKLPMIAFSHIQQCDHFIHPEQLFKAMHHQLIYQKNTNNYLQQFDNQ
;
A
#
# COMPACT_ATOMS: atom_id res chain seq x y z
N ILE A 1 -4.46 -12.54 -4.56
CA ILE A 1 -3.38 -12.46 -3.54
C ILE A 1 -2.00 -12.47 -4.20
N LYS A 2 -1.59 -13.55 -4.90
CA LYS A 2 -0.28 -13.61 -5.59
C LYS A 2 -0.01 -12.39 -6.47
N THR A 3 -0.93 -12.01 -7.35
CA THR A 3 -0.77 -10.82 -8.22
C THR A 3 -0.62 -9.52 -7.43
N THR A 4 -1.45 -9.33 -6.40
CA THR A 4 -1.40 -8.15 -5.52
C THR A 4 -0.07 -8.05 -4.79
N PHE A 5 0.45 -9.16 -4.28
CA PHE A 5 1.76 -9.22 -3.66
C PHE A 5 2.87 -8.78 -4.64
N HIS A 6 2.85 -9.28 -5.89
CA HIS A 6 3.83 -8.87 -6.90
C HIS A 6 3.73 -7.37 -7.24
N ILE A 7 2.51 -6.81 -7.31
CA ILE A 7 2.31 -5.37 -7.53
C ILE A 7 2.95 -4.56 -6.40
N TYR A 8 2.68 -4.91 -5.14
CA TYR A 8 3.24 -4.17 -4.01
C TYR A 8 4.76 -4.35 -3.90
N ARG A 9 5.26 -5.57 -4.11
CA ARG A 9 6.70 -5.84 -4.15
C ARG A 9 7.41 -5.02 -5.21
N ALA A 10 6.88 -4.95 -6.43
CA ALA A 10 7.44 -4.14 -7.51
C ALA A 10 7.47 -2.64 -7.15
N CYS A 11 6.40 -2.14 -6.52
CA CYS A 11 6.35 -0.75 -6.10
C CYS A 11 7.37 -0.42 -5.00
N PHE A 12 7.51 -1.28 -3.98
CA PHE A 12 8.54 -1.10 -2.95
C PHE A 12 9.95 -1.18 -3.53
N HIS A 13 10.19 -2.11 -4.46
CA HIS A 13 11.48 -2.23 -5.14
C HIS A 13 11.85 -0.93 -5.86
N GLU A 14 10.94 -0.40 -6.68
CA GLU A 14 11.14 0.87 -7.39
C GLU A 14 11.43 2.03 -6.43
N LEU A 15 10.66 2.16 -5.34
CA LEU A 15 10.86 3.24 -4.37
C LEU A 15 12.20 3.14 -3.62
N ILE A 16 12.68 1.92 -3.38
CA ILE A 16 14.02 1.68 -2.81
C ILE A 16 15.10 2.01 -3.84
N GLU A 17 14.96 1.58 -5.09
CA GLU A 17 15.92 1.88 -6.18
C GLU A 17 16.04 3.39 -6.44
N LYS A 18 14.96 4.15 -6.23
CA LYS A 18 14.95 5.61 -6.33
C LYS A 18 15.43 6.34 -5.06
N ASN A 19 15.88 5.62 -4.04
CA ASN A 19 16.28 6.15 -2.73
C ASN A 19 15.17 6.97 -2.03
N LEU A 20 13.90 6.72 -2.38
CA LEU A 20 12.75 7.35 -1.72
C LEU A 20 12.41 6.66 -0.41
N ILE A 21 12.81 5.39 -0.28
CA ILE A 21 12.57 4.55 0.89
C ILE A 21 13.88 3.91 1.37
N TYR A 22 14.08 3.89 2.68
CA TYR A 22 15.26 3.32 3.31
C TYR A 22 15.37 1.80 3.11
N SER A 23 16.55 1.32 2.66
CA SER A 23 16.72 -0.06 2.20
C SER A 23 17.09 -1.11 3.25
N LYS A 24 17.43 -0.73 4.51
CA LYS A 24 17.84 -1.70 5.56
C LYS A 24 16.69 -2.51 6.17
N PHE A 25 15.69 -2.87 5.39
CA PHE A 25 14.64 -3.73 5.87
C PHE A 25 15.04 -5.20 5.69
N GLN A 26 14.81 -6.03 6.71
CA GLN A 26 15.02 -7.47 6.56
C GLN A 26 14.04 -8.01 5.52
N ALA A 27 14.55 -8.74 4.52
CA ALA A 27 13.77 -9.18 3.37
C ALA A 27 12.54 -10.01 3.76
N GLU A 28 12.63 -10.82 4.81
CA GLU A 28 11.53 -11.66 5.29
C GLU A 28 10.41 -10.84 5.96
N GLU A 29 10.77 -9.80 6.74
CA GLU A 29 9.79 -8.92 7.37
C GLU A 29 8.98 -8.13 6.33
N VAL A 30 9.64 -7.65 5.27
CA VAL A 30 8.98 -6.98 4.14
C VAL A 30 8.01 -7.92 3.46
N LYS A 31 8.43 -9.15 3.19
CA LYS A 31 7.64 -10.17 2.50
C LYS A 31 6.36 -10.49 3.27
N ASP A 32 6.44 -10.70 4.58
CA ASP A 32 5.27 -10.99 5.42
C ASP A 32 4.30 -9.80 5.48
N LYS A 33 4.82 -8.58 5.65
CA LYS A 33 3.99 -7.36 5.65
C LYS A 33 3.29 -7.14 4.31
N LEU A 34 4.00 -7.32 3.19
CA LEU A 34 3.42 -7.23 1.85
C LEU A 34 2.38 -8.31 1.60
N TRP A 35 2.61 -9.54 2.09
CA TRP A 35 1.67 -10.63 1.95
C TRP A 35 0.38 -10.36 2.73
N ASN A 36 0.50 -9.83 3.95
CA ASN A 36 -0.66 -9.44 4.76
C ASN A 36 -1.45 -8.29 4.12
N LEU A 37 -0.78 -7.25 3.61
CA LEU A 37 -1.44 -6.21 2.82
C LEU A 37 -2.14 -6.79 1.59
N ALA A 38 -1.51 -7.73 0.87
CA ALA A 38 -2.10 -8.35 -0.30
C ALA A 38 -3.36 -9.18 0.02
N LYS A 39 -3.43 -9.80 1.22
CA LYS A 39 -4.66 -10.44 1.71
C LYS A 39 -5.75 -9.42 2.01
N LEU A 40 -5.40 -8.36 2.74
CA LEU A 40 -6.35 -7.30 3.10
C LEU A 40 -6.90 -6.59 1.86
N SER A 41 -6.12 -6.47 0.79
CA SER A 41 -6.52 -5.84 -0.47
C SER A 41 -7.39 -6.72 -1.39
N HIS A 42 -7.85 -7.88 -0.91
CA HIS A 42 -8.79 -8.72 -1.65
C HIS A 42 -10.08 -7.95 -2.00
N GLY A 43 -10.62 -8.19 -3.19
CA GLY A 43 -11.82 -7.53 -3.72
C GLY A 43 -11.57 -6.17 -4.41
N LEU A 44 -10.34 -5.63 -4.36
CA LEU A 44 -10.02 -4.40 -5.07
C LEU A 44 -9.68 -4.64 -6.54
N SER A 45 -10.06 -3.68 -7.40
CA SER A 45 -9.70 -3.68 -8.81
C SER A 45 -8.18 -3.58 -9.01
N GLY A 46 -7.67 -4.17 -10.10
CA GLY A 46 -6.25 -4.05 -10.45
C GLY A 46 -5.76 -2.59 -10.59
N ARG A 47 -6.66 -1.68 -11.01
CA ARG A 47 -6.37 -0.23 -11.08
C ARG A 47 -6.17 0.36 -9.68
N THR A 48 -7.07 0.06 -8.74
CA THR A 48 -6.97 0.52 -7.34
C THR A 48 -5.71 -0.03 -6.68
N LEU A 49 -5.39 -1.31 -6.89
CA LEU A 49 -4.20 -1.95 -6.34
C LEU A 49 -2.91 -1.24 -6.77
N ARG A 50 -2.80 -0.81 -8.03
CA ARG A 50 -1.63 -0.08 -8.54
C ARG A 50 -1.54 1.37 -8.03
N LYS A 51 -2.67 2.03 -7.78
CA LYS A 51 -2.70 3.40 -7.24
C LYS A 51 -2.42 3.47 -5.74
N LEU A 52 -2.79 2.44 -4.99
CA LEU A 52 -2.77 2.45 -3.53
C LEU A 52 -1.40 2.80 -2.93
N PRO A 53 -0.25 2.22 -3.38
CA PRO A 53 1.06 2.61 -2.86
C PRO A 53 1.39 4.08 -3.10
N MET A 54 1.06 4.61 -4.28
CA MET A 54 1.34 6.00 -4.66
C MET A 54 0.54 6.99 -3.80
N ILE A 55 -0.75 6.72 -3.59
CA ILE A 55 -1.60 7.56 -2.75
C ILE A 55 -1.10 7.51 -1.30
N ALA A 56 -0.80 6.31 -0.79
CA ALA A 56 -0.24 6.14 0.54
C ALA A 56 1.05 6.93 0.73
N PHE A 57 1.97 6.84 -0.23
CA PHE A 57 3.23 7.58 -0.22
C PHE A 57 3.01 9.10 -0.16
N SER A 58 2.04 9.64 -0.92
CA SER A 58 1.72 11.08 -0.91
C SER A 58 1.18 11.61 0.43
N HIS A 59 0.68 10.75 1.30
CA HIS A 59 0.20 11.14 2.63
C HIS A 59 1.29 11.09 3.72
N ILE A 60 2.48 10.59 3.40
CA ILE A 60 3.60 10.55 4.35
C ILE A 60 4.22 11.95 4.39
N GLN A 61 4.15 12.60 5.54
CA GLN A 61 4.87 13.86 5.76
C GLN A 61 6.38 13.59 5.68
N GLN A 62 7.04 14.23 4.73
CA GLN A 62 8.49 14.16 4.57
C GLN A 62 9.15 15.12 5.56
N CYS A 63 9.37 14.65 6.78
CA CYS A 63 10.20 15.37 7.75
C CYS A 63 11.69 15.03 7.59
N ASP A 64 11.98 13.84 7.05
CA ASP A 64 13.33 13.31 6.86
C ASP A 64 13.70 13.18 5.38
N HIS A 65 15.00 13.06 5.10
CA HIS A 65 15.52 12.87 3.74
C HIS A 65 15.09 11.54 3.10
N PHE A 66 14.68 10.56 3.91
CA PHE A 66 14.24 9.23 3.46
C PHE A 66 13.02 8.78 4.26
N ILE A 67 12.13 8.02 3.62
CA ILE A 67 10.97 7.41 4.27
C ILE A 67 11.34 6.01 4.77
N HIS A 68 11.01 5.69 6.01
CA HIS A 68 11.12 4.32 6.51
C HIS A 68 10.03 3.43 5.89
N PRO A 69 10.33 2.20 5.42
CA PRO A 69 9.32 1.30 4.86
C PRO A 69 8.10 1.09 5.76
N GLU A 70 8.29 1.12 7.09
CA GLU A 70 7.22 1.03 8.08
C GLU A 70 6.18 2.15 7.92
N GLN A 71 6.61 3.37 7.58
CA GLN A 71 5.71 4.49 7.35
C GLN A 71 4.85 4.23 6.11
N LEU A 72 5.44 3.68 5.04
CA LEU A 72 4.67 3.30 3.85
C LEU A 72 3.71 2.15 4.13
N PHE A 73 4.12 1.14 4.89
CA PHE A 73 3.21 0.06 5.30
C PHE A 73 1.99 0.59 6.06
N LYS A 74 2.21 1.46 7.04
CA LYS A 74 1.13 2.11 7.82
C LYS A 74 0.23 2.95 6.92
N ALA A 75 0.81 3.77 6.05
CA ALA A 75 0.06 4.62 5.14
C ALA A 75 -0.78 3.80 4.15
N MET A 76 -0.24 2.71 3.60
CA MET A 76 -0.96 1.81 2.71
C MET A 76 -2.11 1.09 3.43
N HIS A 77 -1.90 0.67 4.68
CA HIS A 77 -2.93 0.06 5.49
C HIS A 77 -4.08 1.04 5.78
N HIS A 78 -3.77 2.28 6.17
CA HIS A 78 -4.78 3.33 6.36
C HIS A 78 -5.54 3.64 5.07
N GLN A 79 -4.84 3.82 3.95
CA GLN A 79 -5.46 4.08 2.66
C GLN A 79 -6.39 2.94 2.22
N LEU A 80 -6.01 1.69 2.53
CA LEU A 80 -6.83 0.52 2.23
C LEU A 80 -8.14 0.51 3.03
N ILE A 81 -8.07 0.77 4.33
CA ILE A 81 -9.25 0.87 5.20
C ILE A 81 -10.17 1.99 4.70
N TYR A 82 -9.59 3.17 4.43
CA TYR A 82 -10.34 4.30 3.90
C TYR A 82 -11.06 3.95 2.60
N GLN A 83 -10.35 3.38 1.62
CA GLN A 83 -10.94 2.99 0.33
C GLN A 83 -12.10 2.00 0.48
N LYS A 84 -11.97 1.01 1.38
CA LYS A 84 -13.03 0.03 1.62
C LYS A 84 -14.24 0.66 2.28
N ASN A 85 -14.04 1.53 3.27
CA ASN A 85 -15.13 2.22 3.95
C ASN A 85 -15.89 3.13 2.98
N THR A 86 -15.18 3.88 2.13
CA THR A 86 -15.80 4.72 1.10
C THR A 86 -16.59 3.89 0.09
N ASN A 87 -16.05 2.75 -0.37
CA ASN A 87 -16.80 1.87 -1.28
C ASN A 87 -18.07 1.32 -0.63
N ASN A 88 -17.99 0.89 0.63
CA ASN A 88 -19.16 0.41 1.36
C ASN A 88 -20.21 1.50 1.53
N TYR A 89 -19.78 2.73 1.85
CA TYR A 89 -20.67 3.88 1.96
C TYR A 89 -21.38 4.15 0.62
N LEU A 90 -20.65 4.24 -0.49
CA LEU A 90 -21.24 4.50 -1.81
C LEU A 90 -22.24 3.42 -2.23
N GLN A 91 -21.94 2.15 -1.96
CA GLN A 91 -22.86 1.03 -2.24
C GLN A 91 -24.17 1.11 -1.45
N GLN A 92 -24.23 1.81 -0.30
CA GLN A 92 -25.47 2.01 0.43
C GLN A 92 -26.42 3.01 -0.23
N PHE A 93 -25.89 3.94 -1.04
CA PHE A 93 -26.70 4.92 -1.79
C PHE A 93 -27.17 4.39 -3.14
N ASP A 94 -26.39 3.53 -3.77
CA ASP A 94 -26.76 2.94 -5.07
C ASP A 94 -27.88 1.87 -4.95
N ASN A 95 -28.19 1.41 -3.74
CA ASN A 95 -29.22 0.39 -3.45
C ASN A 95 -30.54 0.99 -2.88
N GLN A 96 -30.71 2.31 -2.91
CA GLN A 96 -31.95 3.01 -2.57
C GLN A 96 -32.66 3.50 -3.84
#